data_AF-A0AAP0SCM9-F1
#
_entry.id   AF-A0AAP0SCM9-F1
#
_cell.length_a   1.000
_cell.length_b   1.000
_cell.length_c   1.000
_cell.angle_alpha   90.00
_cell.angle_beta   90.00
_cell.angle_gamma   90.00
#
_symmetry.space_group_name_H-M   'P 1'
#
loop_
_entity.id
_entity.type
_entity.pdbx_description
1 polymer ?
#
loop_
_entity_poly.entity_id
_entity_poly.type
_entity_poly.pdbx_seq_one_letter_code
_entity_poly.pdbx_strand_id
1 'polypeptide(L)'
;MRANSALRLASRALALYPGDLLNTTTNQTVKDYLTVCQNAYYIVIDFFEQATNAFAAADYKSVLKYEQQTPRAAASCVTIFQTPPTPPNPLNERNRQMRILISMAVLSAFDLVNGP
;
A
#
# COMPACT_ATOMS: atom_id res chain seq x y z
N MET A 1 15.13 11.70 -3.51
CA MET A 1 13.89 11.02 -3.07
C MET A 1 14.17 9.89 -2.07
N ARG A 2 14.72 10.19 -0.88
CA ARG A 2 14.88 9.21 0.20
C ARG A 2 13.53 8.81 0.83
N ALA A 3 12.52 9.67 0.67
CA ALA A 3 11.15 9.44 1.14
C ALA A 3 10.52 8.20 0.50
N ASN A 4 10.53 8.03 -0.83
CA ASN A 4 9.96 6.82 -1.46
C ASN A 4 10.69 5.53 -1.07
N SER A 5 12.00 5.60 -0.87
CA SER A 5 12.77 4.46 -0.37
C SER A 5 12.35 4.07 1.06
N ALA A 6 12.14 5.06 1.93
CA ALA A 6 11.67 4.85 3.30
C ALA A 6 10.20 4.39 3.33
N LEU A 7 9.35 4.95 2.47
CA LEU A 7 7.96 4.55 2.27
C LEU A 7 7.89 3.09 1.82
N ARG A 8 8.71 2.68 0.85
CA ARG A 8 8.81 1.28 0.41
C ARG A 8 9.19 0.33 1.55
N LEU A 9 10.16 0.70 2.37
CA LEU A 9 10.57 -0.10 3.54
C LEU A 9 9.45 -0.19 4.58
N ALA A 10 8.80 0.93 4.88
CA ALA A 10 7.66 0.98 5.79
C ALA A 10 6.49 0.13 5.28
N SER A 11 6.17 0.21 3.99
CA SER A 11 5.12 -0.60 3.37
C SER A 11 5.45 -2.09 3.38
N ARG A 12 6.73 -2.47 3.18
CA ARG A 12 7.18 -3.86 3.34
C ARG A 12 6.98 -4.35 4.77
N ALA A 13 7.30 -3.55 5.77
CA ALA A 13 7.05 -3.90 7.17
C ALA A 13 5.55 -4.09 7.46
N LEU A 14 4.69 -3.21 6.91
CA LEU A 14 3.24 -3.35 7.01
C LEU A 14 2.72 -4.62 6.30
N ALA A 15 3.37 -5.03 5.20
CA ALA A 15 3.00 -6.22 4.43
C ALA A 15 3.35 -7.57 5.08
N LEU A 16 4.23 -7.58 6.08
CA LEU A 16 4.55 -8.80 6.83
C LEU A 16 3.39 -9.24 7.74
N TYR A 17 2.68 -8.27 8.32
CA TYR A 17 1.66 -8.54 9.34
C TYR A 17 0.47 -9.40 8.85
N PRO A 18 -0.10 -9.19 7.65
CA PRO A 18 -1.07 -10.13 7.08
C PRO A 18 -0.52 -11.56 6.94
N GLY A 19 0.76 -11.72 6.58
CA GLY A 19 1.43 -13.02 6.50
C GLY A 19 1.53 -13.74 7.84
N ASP A 20 1.87 -13.00 8.90
CA ASP A 20 1.90 -13.55 10.26
C ASP A 20 0.50 -14.00 10.72
N LEU A 21 -0.54 -13.23 10.37
CA LEU A 21 -1.93 -13.59 10.66
C LEU A 21 -2.42 -14.80 9.85
N LEU A 22 -1.99 -14.94 8.59
CA LEU A 22 -2.30 -16.11 7.75
C LEU A 22 -1.81 -17.41 8.38
N ASN A 23 -0.65 -17.38 9.03
CA ASN A 23 -0.05 -18.54 9.70
C ASN A 23 -0.76 -18.93 11.00
N THR A 24 -1.50 -18.01 11.63
CA THR A 24 -2.09 -18.22 12.97
C THR A 24 -3.61 -18.38 12.94
N THR A 25 -4.30 -17.85 11.92
CA THR A 25 -5.75 -17.96 11.81
C THR A 25 -6.21 -19.33 11.31
N THR A 26 -7.32 -19.84 11.84
CA THR A 26 -7.97 -21.08 11.38
C THR A 26 -9.23 -20.81 10.56
N ASN A 27 -9.75 -19.58 10.59
CA ASN A 27 -10.95 -19.19 9.86
C ASN A 27 -10.64 -18.97 8.37
N GLN A 28 -11.25 -19.77 7.48
CA GLN A 28 -10.97 -19.72 6.05
C GLN A 28 -11.35 -18.38 5.40
N THR A 29 -12.50 -17.81 5.74
CA THR A 29 -12.91 -16.48 5.24
C THR A 29 -11.88 -15.42 5.61
N VAL A 30 -11.38 -15.45 6.85
CA VAL A 30 -10.34 -14.51 7.29
C VAL A 30 -9.03 -14.75 6.53
N LYS A 31 -8.66 -16.01 6.23
CA LYS A 31 -7.49 -16.30 5.38
C LYS A 31 -7.63 -15.70 3.98
N ASP A 32 -8.78 -15.87 3.35
CA ASP A 32 -9.04 -15.34 2.02
C ASP A 32 -8.93 -13.81 2.02
N TYR A 33 -9.47 -13.16 3.04
CA TYR A 33 -9.45 -11.70 3.17
C TYR A 33 -8.04 -11.18 3.46
N LEU A 34 -7.27 -11.87 4.31
CA LEU A 34 -5.86 -11.54 4.57
C LEU A 34 -4.99 -11.74 3.32
N THR A 35 -5.28 -12.74 2.49
CA THR A 35 -4.59 -12.96 1.20
C THR A 35 -4.85 -11.79 0.23
N VAL A 36 -6.10 -11.33 0.12
CA VAL A 36 -6.45 -10.11 -0.64
C VAL A 36 -5.64 -8.90 -0.14
N CYS A 37 -5.56 -8.74 1.18
CA CYS A 37 -4.80 -7.65 1.79
C CYS A 37 -3.30 -7.72 1.54
N GLN A 38 -2.71 -8.92 1.65
CA GLN A 38 -1.30 -9.13 1.38
C GLN A 38 -0.97 -8.78 -0.09
N ASN A 39 -1.79 -9.24 -1.03
CA ASN A 39 -1.65 -8.91 -2.45
C ASN A 39 -1.78 -7.41 -2.70
N ALA A 40 -2.78 -6.76 -2.08
CA ALA A 40 -2.96 -5.31 -2.16
C ALA A 40 -1.71 -4.53 -1.70
N TYR A 41 -1.11 -4.95 -0.58
CA TYR A 41 0.10 -4.31 -0.08
C TYR A 41 1.32 -4.57 -0.98
N TYR A 42 1.46 -5.75 -1.56
CA TYR A 42 2.53 -6.01 -2.52
C TYR A 42 2.39 -5.16 -3.79
N ILE A 43 1.17 -4.94 -4.29
CA ILE A 43 0.93 -4.03 -5.41
C ILE A 43 1.35 -2.59 -5.05
N VAL A 44 1.03 -2.12 -3.83
CA VAL A 44 1.50 -0.80 -3.35
C VAL A 44 3.02 -0.71 -3.32
N ILE A 45 3.70 -1.75 -2.81
CA ILE A 45 5.17 -1.82 -2.75
C ILE A 45 5.78 -1.77 -4.16
N ASP A 46 5.18 -2.50 -5.12
CA ASP A 46 5.62 -2.49 -6.51
C ASP A 46 5.49 -1.11 -7.14
N PHE A 47 4.38 -0.40 -6.93
CA PHE A 47 4.24 0.98 -7.39
C PHE A 47 5.27 1.94 -6.76
N PHE A 48 5.57 1.81 -5.46
CA PHE A 48 6.64 2.61 -4.85
C PHE A 48 8.02 2.29 -5.44
N GLU A 49 8.26 1.04 -5.84
CA GLU A 49 9.49 0.62 -6.51
C GLU A 49 9.59 1.22 -7.92
N GLN A 50 8.51 1.14 -8.70
CA GLN A 50 8.42 1.78 -10.02
C GLN A 50 8.59 3.30 -9.93
N ALA A 51 7.96 3.95 -8.95
CA ALA A 51 8.12 5.38 -8.70
C ALA A 51 9.57 5.74 -8.31
N THR A 52 10.24 4.90 -7.52
CA THR A 52 11.65 5.10 -7.17
C THR A 52 12.55 5.03 -8.41
N ASN A 53 12.30 4.05 -9.29
CA ASN A 53 13.05 3.91 -10.54
C ASN A 53 12.81 5.08 -11.50
N ALA A 54 11.55 5.52 -11.64
CA ALA A 54 11.20 6.69 -12.45
C ALA A 54 11.87 7.97 -11.94
N PHE A 55 11.93 8.18 -10.62
CA PHE A 55 12.64 9.32 -10.04
C PHE A 55 14.13 9.29 -10.32
N ALA A 56 14.77 8.11 -10.23
CA ALA A 56 16.18 7.97 -10.56
C ALA A 56 16.48 8.34 -12.03
N ALA A 57 15.51 8.15 -12.92
CA ALA A 57 15.55 8.58 -14.32
C ALA A 57 15.07 10.03 -14.56
N ALA A 58 14.79 10.79 -13.49
CA ALA A 58 14.18 12.13 -13.55
C ALA A 58 12.81 12.20 -14.27
N ASP A 59 12.11 11.07 -14.42
CA ASP A 59 10.76 11.00 -15.00
C ASP A 59 9.70 11.23 -13.92
N TYR A 60 9.55 12.48 -13.49
CA TYR A 60 8.63 12.87 -12.41
C TYR A 60 7.15 12.69 -12.78
N LYS A 61 6.81 12.73 -14.07
CA LYS A 61 5.44 12.44 -14.53
C LYS A 61 5.08 10.98 -14.26
N SER A 62 6.00 10.06 -14.53
CA SER A 62 5.80 8.65 -14.21
C SER A 62 5.79 8.40 -12.71
N VAL A 63 6.61 9.11 -11.91
CA VAL A 63 6.52 9.07 -10.44
C VAL A 63 5.08 9.34 -9.99
N LEU A 64 4.51 10.48 -10.39
CA LEU A 64 3.14 10.85 -10.00
C LEU A 64 2.12 9.81 -10.46
N LYS A 65 2.27 9.27 -11.68
CA LYS A 65 1.37 8.23 -12.21
C LYS A 65 1.40 6.94 -11.39
N TYR A 66 2.57 6.51 -10.92
CA TYR A 66 2.69 5.32 -10.07
C TYR A 66 2.12 5.56 -8.68
N GLU A 67 2.47 6.70 -8.08
CA GLU A 67 1.99 7.07 -6.75
C GLU A 67 0.47 7.17 -6.69
N GLN A 68 -0.17 7.77 -7.71
CA GLN A 68 -1.62 7.90 -7.80
C GLN A 68 -2.38 6.56 -7.91
N GLN A 69 -1.72 5.46 -8.24
CA GLN A 69 -2.34 4.13 -8.28
C GLN A 69 -2.37 3.43 -6.92
N THR A 70 -1.45 3.79 -6.02
CA THR A 70 -1.33 3.17 -4.69
C THR A 70 -2.60 3.30 -3.82
N PRO A 71 -3.38 4.40 -3.80
CA PRO A 71 -4.59 4.49 -2.97
C PRO A 71 -5.64 3.45 -3.35
N ARG A 72 -5.81 3.21 -4.66
CA ARG A 72 -6.78 2.24 -5.17
C ARG A 72 -6.35 0.81 -4.81
N ALA A 73 -5.07 0.50 -4.93
CA ALA A 73 -4.54 -0.80 -4.53
C ALA A 73 -4.76 -1.05 -3.02
N ALA A 74 -4.44 -0.08 -2.16
CA ALA A 74 -4.64 -0.20 -0.72
C ALA A 74 -6.13 -0.30 -0.32
N ALA A 75 -7.04 0.31 -1.08
CA ALA A 75 -8.47 0.28 -0.78
C ALA A 75 -9.05 -1.13 -0.79
N SER A 76 -8.57 -2.01 -1.67
CA SER A 76 -9.03 -3.40 -1.77
C SER A 76 -8.97 -4.16 -0.43
N CYS A 77 -7.93 -3.91 0.38
CA CYS A 77 -7.81 -4.53 1.70
C CYS A 77 -8.85 -4.02 2.71
N VAL A 78 -9.30 -2.77 2.61
CA VAL A 78 -10.35 -2.24 3.49
C VAL A 78 -11.71 -2.78 3.07
N THR A 79 -11.98 -2.78 1.76
CA THR A 79 -13.30 -3.11 1.20
C THR A 79 -13.66 -4.60 1.38
N ILE A 80 -12.67 -5.50 1.35
CA ILE A 80 -12.94 -6.95 1.51
C ILE A 80 -13.56 -7.24 2.89
N PHE A 81 -13.09 -6.60 3.96
CA PHE A 81 -13.64 -6.76 5.32
C PHE A 81 -15.01 -6.09 5.52
N GLN A 82 -15.45 -5.26 4.57
CA GLN A 82 -16.77 -4.63 4.55
C GLN A 82 -17.77 -5.43 3.69
N THR A 83 -17.31 -6.46 2.98
CA THR A 83 -18.14 -7.32 2.14
C THR A 83 -18.63 -8.53 2.94
N PRO A 84 -19.91 -8.91 2.88
CA PRO A 84 -20.42 -10.08 3.58
C PRO A 84 -19.70 -11.40 3.21
N PRO A 85 -19.44 -12.29 4.19
CA PRO A 85 -19.60 -12.06 5.63
C PRO A 85 -18.54 -11.04 6.10
N THR A 86 -18.91 -10.10 6.98
CA THR A 86 -18.04 -8.99 7.43
C THR A 86 -17.35 -9.32 8.76
N PRO A 87 -16.28 -10.15 8.78
CA PRO A 87 -15.55 -10.46 10.00
C PRO A 87 -14.83 -9.21 10.53
N PRO A 88 -14.44 -9.21 11.81
CA PRO A 88 -13.56 -8.16 12.35
C PRO A 88 -12.30 -8.01 11.50
N ASN A 89 -11.90 -6.76 11.21
CA ASN A 89 -10.71 -6.46 10.43
C ASN A 89 -9.47 -6.31 11.34
N PRO A 90 -8.55 -7.30 11.38
CA PRO A 90 -7.35 -7.21 12.20
C PRO A 90 -6.30 -6.24 11.63
N LEU A 91 -6.50 -5.77 10.39
CA LEU A 91 -5.57 -4.89 9.67
C LEU A 91 -5.98 -3.42 9.71
N ASN A 92 -6.99 -3.03 10.51
CA ASN A 92 -7.52 -1.66 10.49
C ASN A 92 -6.44 -0.59 10.71
N GLU A 93 -5.61 -0.75 11.74
CA GLU A 93 -4.52 0.21 12.02
C GLU A 93 -3.40 0.16 10.96
N ARG A 94 -3.09 -1.03 10.43
CA ARG A 94 -2.10 -1.16 9.34
C ARG A 94 -2.57 -0.51 8.05
N ASN A 95 -3.85 -0.66 7.72
CA ASN A 95 -4.50 0.04 6.62
C ASN A 95 -4.46 1.56 6.79
N ARG A 96 -4.70 2.05 8.02
CA ARG A 96 -4.58 3.48 8.33
C ARG A 96 -3.15 3.98 8.09
N GLN A 97 -2.15 3.28 8.62
CA GLN A 97 -0.74 3.63 8.45
C GLN A 97 -0.34 3.64 6.96
N MET A 98 -0.75 2.62 6.21
CA MET A 98 -0.50 2.55 4.77
C MET A 98 -1.11 3.74 4.03
N ARG A 99 -2.35 4.14 4.35
CA ARG A 99 -3.00 5.30 3.74
C ARG A 99 -2.27 6.61 4.02
N ILE A 100 -1.73 6.79 5.21
CA ILE A 100 -0.93 7.99 5.54
C ILE A 100 0.32 8.04 4.67
N LEU A 101 1.07 6.93 4.57
CA LEU A 101 2.28 6.84 3.75
C LEU A 101 1.98 7.12 2.28
N ILE A 102 0.91 6.52 1.75
CA ILE A 102 0.42 6.77 0.39
C ILE A 102 0.10 8.25 0.15
N SER A 103 -0.65 8.89 1.06
CA SER A 103 -0.99 10.30 0.92
C SER A 103 0.25 11.18 0.88
N MET A 104 1.24 10.91 1.74
CA MET A 104 2.51 11.64 1.73
C MET A 104 3.26 11.48 0.41
N ALA A 105 3.28 10.27 -0.14
CA ALA A 105 3.95 9.96 -1.40
C ALA A 105 3.29 10.68 -2.59
N VAL A 106 1.96 10.62 -2.68
CA VAL A 106 1.18 11.28 -3.74
C VAL A 106 1.35 12.79 -3.71
N LEU A 107 1.29 13.41 -2.53
CA LEU A 107 1.49 14.86 -2.39
C LEU A 107 2.91 15.26 -2.80
N SER A 108 3.92 14.52 -2.32
CA SER A 108 5.32 14.78 -2.69
C SER A 108 5.55 14.64 -4.20
N ALA A 109 4.94 13.65 -4.84
CA ALA A 109 5.03 13.47 -6.29
C ALA A 109 4.30 14.54 -7.08
N PHE A 110 3.20 15.07 -6.54
CA PHE A 110 2.47 16.18 -7.14
C PHE A 110 3.33 17.45 -7.16
N ASP A 111 3.97 17.77 -6.03
CA ASP A 111 4.86 18.93 -5.90
C ASP A 111 6.08 18.82 -6.84
N LEU A 112 6.61 17.60 -7.04
CA LEU A 112 7.71 17.36 -8.00
C LEU A 112 7.34 17.69 -9.45
N VAL A 113 6.07 17.52 -9.84
CA VAL A 113 5.61 17.76 -11.21
C VAL A 113 5.18 19.21 -11.41
N ASN A 114 4.55 19.82 -10.41
CA ASN A 114 3.87 21.12 -10.56
C ASN A 114 4.63 22.27 -9.91
N GLY A 115 5.69 21.98 -9.15
CA GLY A 115 6.33 22.95 -8.25
C GLY A 115 5.49 23.17 -6.98
N PRO A 116 6.09 23.78 -5.95
CA PRO A 116 5.37 24.24 -4.75
C PRO A 116 4.41 25.40 -5.07
#